data_AF-A0A9E3C5B4-F1
#
_entry.id   AF-A0A9E3C5B4-F1
#
_cell.length_a   1.000
_cell.length_b   1.000
_cell.length_c   1.000
_cell.angle_alpha   90.00
_cell.angle_beta   90.00
_cell.angle_gamma   90.00
#
_symmetry.space_group_name_H-M   'P 1'
#
loop_
_entity.id
_entity.type
_entity.pdbx_description
1 polymer ?
#
loop_
_entity_poly.entity_id
_entity_poly.type
_entity_poly.pdbx_seq_one_letter_code
_entity_poly.pdbx_strand_id
1 'polypeptide(L)'
;MTVRYPELRAELLKRVAEDQAIAKEYYPKEAAGTLDAALIARRQKSLADNSARIKQIVQRYGWPGPELVGRDGSDAAFLLVMHSDNAFRKEMLPYVRAAYKAFKTSGQNYALLQDIVLASEGKPQVYGTRLKPFNQWPDHTPIPEPIVDAASVDKRRAEVGLLPLSLYLEDMKQMRYPNSEQRPYEDRIKQLPGGDLMLGAIAYLGRLKQQNMLPGVSKEDHGFFPYSGFTKPDHFPVSRTESFSKNGSDSVYYYTVVKPSPEADWHLKAAGRRDISGRIVERFPIRR
;
A
#
# COMPACT_ATOMS: atom_id res chain seq x y z
N MET A 1 15.72 2.51 15.17
CA MET A 1 16.15 1.20 15.70
C MET A 1 17.15 0.57 14.74
N THR A 2 18.13 -0.18 15.26
CA THR A 2 19.04 -1.01 14.45
C THR A 2 18.26 -2.25 14.00
N VAL A 3 18.13 -2.46 12.69
CA VAL A 3 17.51 -3.66 12.13
C VAL A 3 18.38 -4.89 12.43
N ARG A 4 17.81 -6.11 12.51
CA ARG A 4 18.58 -7.32 12.86
C ARG A 4 19.71 -7.62 11.86
N TYR A 5 19.48 -7.34 10.57
CA TYR A 5 20.44 -7.60 9.49
C TYR A 5 20.65 -6.34 8.63
N PRO A 6 21.45 -5.35 9.10
CA PRO A 6 21.67 -4.09 8.40
C PRO A 6 22.40 -4.29 7.06
N GLU A 7 23.32 -5.24 6.98
CA GLU A 7 24.00 -5.58 5.72
C GLU A 7 23.04 -6.16 4.68
N LEU A 8 22.08 -6.99 5.12
CA LEU A 8 21.07 -7.55 4.21
C LEU A 8 20.11 -6.46 3.71
N ARG A 9 19.74 -5.50 4.57
CA ARG A 9 19.00 -4.30 4.16
C ARG A 9 19.77 -3.52 3.11
N ALA A 10 21.05 -3.21 3.35
CA ALA A 10 21.89 -2.48 2.42
C ALA A 10 22.02 -3.22 1.07
N GLU A 11 22.16 -4.55 1.09
CA GLU A 11 22.18 -5.37 -0.11
C GLU A 11 20.88 -5.25 -0.93
N LEU A 12 19.72 -5.38 -0.28
CA LEU A 12 18.42 -5.31 -0.95
C LEU A 12 18.19 -3.94 -1.60
N LEU A 13 18.53 -2.86 -0.89
CA LEU A 13 18.43 -1.49 -1.41
C LEU A 13 19.36 -1.27 -2.60
N LYS A 14 20.60 -1.77 -2.53
CA LYS A 14 21.56 -1.68 -3.64
C LYS A 14 21.05 -2.40 -4.89
N ARG A 15 20.51 -3.62 -4.73
CA ARG A 15 19.94 -4.40 -5.85
C ARG A 15 18.78 -3.69 -6.53
N VAL A 16 17.91 -3.04 -5.76
CA VAL A 16 16.83 -2.22 -6.32
C VAL A 16 17.40 -1.02 -7.06
N ALA A 17 18.40 -0.33 -6.53
CA ALA A 17 19.02 0.80 -7.22
C ALA A 17 19.64 0.39 -8.56
N GLU A 18 20.34 -0.75 -8.59
CA GLU A 18 20.92 -1.31 -9.82
C GLU A 18 19.85 -1.73 -10.83
N ASP A 19 18.81 -2.43 -10.37
CA ASP A 19 17.69 -2.85 -11.22
C ASP A 19 16.95 -1.64 -11.84
N GLN A 20 16.68 -0.61 -11.03
CA GLN A 20 16.05 0.63 -11.49
C GLN A 20 16.94 1.43 -12.44
N ALA A 21 18.26 1.44 -12.22
CA ALA A 21 19.20 2.08 -13.14
C ALA A 21 19.17 1.41 -14.52
N ILE A 22 19.14 0.08 -14.58
CA ILE A 22 19.00 -0.66 -15.84
C ILE A 22 17.63 -0.38 -16.46
N ALA A 23 16.56 -0.39 -15.67
CA ALA A 23 15.20 -0.09 -16.13
C ALA A 23 15.07 1.29 -16.77
N LYS A 24 15.69 2.32 -16.17
CA LYS A 24 15.72 3.70 -16.66
C LYS A 24 16.39 3.81 -18.03
N GLU A 25 17.39 2.99 -18.31
CA GLU A 25 18.02 2.92 -19.65
C GLU A 25 17.20 2.05 -20.62
N TYR A 26 16.62 0.95 -20.12
CA TYR A 26 15.95 -0.07 -20.92
C TYR A 26 14.64 0.43 -21.56
N TYR A 27 13.71 0.96 -20.75
CA TYR A 27 12.34 1.25 -21.23
C TYR A 27 12.26 2.32 -22.33
N PRO A 28 13.05 3.42 -22.32
CA PRO A 28 13.04 4.38 -23.42
C PRO A 28 13.53 3.77 -24.74
N LYS A 29 14.57 2.93 -24.69
CA LYS A 29 15.11 2.22 -25.86
C LYS A 29 14.13 1.15 -26.37
N GLU A 30 13.43 0.47 -25.48
CA GLU A 30 12.35 -0.46 -25.83
C GLU A 30 11.23 0.25 -26.59
N ALA A 31 10.75 1.38 -26.06
CA ALA A 31 9.71 2.17 -26.70
C ALA A 31 10.14 2.75 -28.06
N ALA A 32 11.42 3.06 -28.23
CA ALA A 32 11.99 3.54 -29.49
C ALA A 32 12.33 2.40 -30.48
N GLY A 33 12.25 1.13 -30.07
CA GLY A 33 12.68 0.00 -30.89
C GLY A 33 14.19 -0.06 -31.12
N THR A 34 14.99 0.53 -30.22
CA THR A 34 16.46 0.69 -30.34
C THR A 34 17.24 -0.11 -29.28
N LEU A 35 16.64 -1.17 -28.74
CA LEU A 35 17.33 -2.05 -27.79
C LEU A 35 18.51 -2.78 -28.45
N ASP A 36 19.67 -2.68 -27.82
CA ASP A 36 20.83 -3.48 -28.18
C ASP A 36 20.89 -4.78 -27.37
N ALA A 37 21.54 -5.80 -27.94
CA ALA A 37 21.62 -7.13 -27.33
C ALA A 37 22.34 -7.13 -25.98
N ALA A 38 23.31 -6.24 -25.76
CA ALA A 38 24.04 -6.16 -24.51
C ALA A 38 23.16 -5.64 -23.36
N LEU A 39 22.32 -4.64 -23.63
CA LEU A 39 21.36 -4.12 -22.66
C LEU A 39 20.27 -5.14 -22.32
N ILE A 40 19.78 -5.89 -23.32
CA ILE A 40 18.83 -7.00 -23.10
C ILE A 40 19.45 -8.05 -22.19
N ALA A 41 20.65 -8.53 -22.52
CA ALA A 41 21.36 -9.53 -21.73
C ALA A 41 21.65 -9.04 -20.30
N ARG A 42 22.03 -7.78 -20.13
CA ARG A 42 22.27 -7.17 -18.81
C ARG A 42 21.00 -7.13 -17.97
N ARG A 43 19.85 -6.74 -18.55
CA ARG A 43 18.57 -6.74 -17.83
C ARG A 43 18.15 -8.15 -17.43
N GLN A 44 18.21 -9.11 -18.36
CA GLN A 44 17.87 -10.51 -18.09
C GLN A 44 18.74 -11.10 -16.98
N LYS A 45 20.06 -10.87 -17.04
CA LYS A 45 20.99 -11.31 -16.00
C LYS A 45 20.65 -10.69 -14.64
N SER A 46 20.40 -9.38 -14.58
CA SER A 46 20.02 -8.70 -13.32
C SER A 46 18.74 -9.30 -12.72
N LEU A 47 17.71 -9.53 -13.53
CA LEU A 47 16.44 -10.12 -13.06
C LEU A 47 16.63 -11.56 -12.55
N ALA A 48 17.43 -12.37 -13.25
CA ALA A 48 17.73 -13.75 -12.84
C ALA A 48 18.55 -13.79 -11.54
N ASP A 49 19.61 -12.97 -11.44
CA ASP A 49 20.47 -12.88 -10.26
C ASP A 49 19.68 -12.39 -9.03
N ASN A 50 18.78 -11.43 -9.21
CA ASN A 50 17.90 -10.92 -8.15
C ASN A 50 16.88 -11.98 -7.69
N SER A 51 16.26 -12.71 -8.63
CA SER A 51 15.31 -13.79 -8.29
C SER A 51 16.00 -14.92 -7.51
N ALA A 52 17.18 -15.35 -7.97
CA ALA A 52 17.99 -16.35 -7.28
C ALA A 52 18.39 -15.88 -5.87
N ARG A 53 18.74 -14.61 -5.71
CA ARG A 53 19.10 -14.07 -4.40
C ARG A 53 17.90 -14.01 -3.45
N ILE A 54 16.75 -13.52 -3.92
CA ILE A 54 15.54 -13.47 -3.09
C ILE A 54 15.14 -14.88 -2.64
N LYS A 55 15.25 -15.88 -3.51
CA LYS A 55 15.00 -17.28 -3.15
C LYS A 55 15.88 -17.74 -1.97
N GLN A 56 17.18 -17.45 -2.03
CA GLN A 56 18.10 -17.79 -0.94
C GLN A 56 17.76 -17.06 0.37
N ILE A 57 17.38 -15.78 0.28
CA ILE A 57 16.98 -14.97 1.44
C ILE A 57 15.74 -15.58 2.09
N VAL A 58 14.72 -15.88 1.29
CA VAL A 58 13.46 -16.45 1.77
C VAL A 58 13.67 -17.85 2.37
N GLN A 59 14.51 -18.68 1.76
CA GLN A 59 14.85 -20.00 2.29
C GLN A 59 15.58 -19.94 3.64
N ARG A 60 16.47 -18.94 3.82
CA ARG A 60 17.28 -18.81 5.03
C ARG A 60 16.57 -18.09 6.18
N TYR A 61 15.80 -17.05 5.87
CA TYR A 61 15.26 -16.13 6.87
C TYR A 61 13.73 -16.09 6.90
N GLY A 62 13.05 -16.78 6.00
CA GLY A 62 11.66 -16.48 5.65
C GLY A 62 11.56 -15.13 4.93
N TRP A 63 10.35 -14.58 4.81
CA TRP A 63 10.18 -13.26 4.21
C TRP A 63 10.99 -12.19 4.98
N PRO A 64 11.84 -11.39 4.30
CA PRO A 64 12.67 -10.38 4.94
C PRO A 64 11.82 -9.16 5.35
N GLY A 65 11.02 -9.33 6.40
CA GLY A 65 10.12 -8.29 6.91
C GLY A 65 10.83 -7.18 7.70
N PRO A 66 10.08 -6.18 8.19
CA PRO A 66 10.65 -4.98 8.82
C PRO A 66 11.56 -5.23 10.03
N GLU A 67 11.29 -6.26 10.83
CA GLU A 67 12.14 -6.63 11.97
C GLU A 67 13.57 -7.04 11.52
N LEU A 68 13.68 -7.66 10.34
CA LEU A 68 14.95 -8.15 9.82
C LEU A 68 15.73 -7.07 9.09
N VAL A 69 15.05 -6.32 8.22
CA VAL A 69 15.71 -5.43 7.24
C VAL A 69 15.07 -4.04 7.15
N GLY A 70 14.19 -3.66 8.08
CA GLY A 70 13.45 -2.40 8.00
C GLY A 70 12.34 -2.44 6.94
N ARG A 71 11.45 -1.44 6.97
CA ARG A 71 10.34 -1.37 6.01
C ARG A 71 10.84 -1.23 4.58
N ASP A 72 11.81 -0.35 4.37
CA ASP A 72 12.43 -0.10 3.06
C ASP A 72 13.16 -1.34 2.51
N GLY A 73 13.84 -2.12 3.35
CA GLY A 73 14.42 -3.40 2.94
C GLY A 73 13.35 -4.44 2.56
N SER A 74 12.26 -4.51 3.31
CA SER A 74 11.13 -5.40 2.99
C SER A 74 10.43 -5.00 1.69
N ASP A 75 10.23 -3.71 1.45
CA ASP A 75 9.65 -3.19 0.22
C ASP A 75 10.61 -3.37 -0.97
N ALA A 76 11.92 -3.26 -0.75
CA ALA A 76 12.92 -3.59 -1.75
C ALA A 76 12.87 -5.06 -2.16
N ALA A 77 12.78 -5.98 -1.19
CA ALA A 77 12.60 -7.41 -1.48
C ALA A 77 11.32 -7.67 -2.29
N PHE A 78 10.22 -7.01 -1.94
CA PHE A 78 8.96 -7.10 -2.67
C PHE A 78 9.09 -6.61 -4.12
N LEU A 79 9.76 -5.47 -4.34
CA LEU A 79 9.93 -4.90 -5.67
C LEU A 79 10.75 -5.83 -6.59
N LEU A 80 11.81 -6.46 -6.05
CA LEU A 80 12.60 -7.44 -6.79
C LEU A 80 11.78 -8.67 -7.19
N VAL A 81 10.85 -9.13 -6.34
CA VAL A 81 9.87 -10.17 -6.71
C VAL A 81 8.93 -9.67 -7.80
N MET A 82 8.43 -8.44 -7.70
CA MET A 82 7.51 -7.90 -8.71
C MET A 82 8.14 -7.81 -10.10
N HIS A 83 9.45 -7.59 -10.19
CA HIS A 83 10.19 -7.50 -11.45
C HIS A 83 10.60 -8.84 -12.07
N SER A 84 10.48 -9.95 -11.33
CA SER A 84 10.89 -11.28 -11.81
C SER A 84 10.00 -11.80 -12.95
N ASP A 85 10.21 -13.03 -13.38
CA ASP A 85 9.26 -13.72 -14.25
C ASP A 85 7.98 -14.17 -13.50
N ASN A 86 7.00 -14.66 -14.27
CA ASN A 86 5.73 -15.15 -13.74
C ASN A 86 5.88 -16.37 -12.82
N ALA A 87 6.80 -17.28 -13.14
CA ALA A 87 7.01 -18.51 -12.38
C ALA A 87 7.52 -18.19 -10.97
N PHE A 88 8.49 -17.29 -10.86
CA PHE A 88 9.05 -16.86 -9.58
C PHE A 88 8.06 -16.03 -8.77
N ARG A 89 7.28 -15.13 -9.40
CA ARG A 89 6.17 -14.42 -8.71
C ARG A 89 5.18 -15.39 -8.08
N LYS A 90 4.80 -16.43 -8.82
CA LYS A 90 3.92 -17.50 -8.32
C LYS A 90 4.58 -18.30 -7.19
N GLU A 91 5.86 -18.63 -7.32
CA GLU A 91 6.64 -19.31 -6.28
C GLU A 91 6.68 -18.50 -4.97
N MET A 92 6.79 -17.17 -5.06
CA MET A 92 6.89 -16.27 -3.89
C MET A 92 5.54 -15.92 -3.25
N LEU A 93 4.42 -16.07 -3.97
CA LEU A 93 3.09 -15.67 -3.49
C LEU A 93 2.71 -16.29 -2.12
N PRO A 94 2.94 -17.58 -1.82
CA PRO A 94 2.66 -18.14 -0.49
C PRO A 94 3.44 -17.47 0.64
N TYR A 95 4.71 -17.09 0.39
CA TYR A 95 5.56 -16.41 1.37
C TYR A 95 5.08 -14.98 1.63
N VAL A 96 4.74 -14.24 0.58
CA VAL A 96 4.18 -12.88 0.71
C VAL A 96 2.82 -12.91 1.41
N ARG A 97 1.96 -13.91 1.12
CA ARG A 97 0.69 -14.09 1.81
C ARG A 97 0.89 -14.37 3.31
N ALA A 98 1.82 -15.25 3.66
CA ALA A 98 2.14 -15.54 5.06
C ALA A 98 2.74 -14.30 5.77
N ALA A 99 3.62 -13.57 5.09
CA ALA A 99 4.18 -12.33 5.58
C ALA A 99 3.10 -11.27 5.83
N TYR A 100 2.12 -11.12 4.93
CA TYR A 100 1.01 -10.19 5.09
C TYR A 100 0.19 -10.53 6.34
N LYS A 101 -0.20 -11.80 6.50
CA LYS A 101 -0.93 -12.27 7.69
C LYS A 101 -0.15 -12.07 8.99
N ALA A 102 1.17 -12.05 8.92
CA ALA A 102 2.06 -11.79 10.05
C ALA A 102 2.47 -10.31 10.19
N PHE A 103 1.85 -9.39 9.44
CA PHE A 103 2.16 -7.96 9.39
C PHE A 103 3.63 -7.63 9.01
N LYS A 104 4.28 -8.54 8.30
CA LYS A 104 5.66 -8.42 7.79
C LYS A 104 5.75 -7.83 6.38
N THR A 105 4.62 -7.56 5.73
CA THR A 105 4.50 -6.81 4.46
C THR A 105 3.11 -6.18 4.40
N SER A 106 2.91 -5.19 3.53
CA SER A 106 1.62 -4.51 3.37
C SER A 106 0.58 -5.39 2.67
N GLY A 107 -0.70 -5.13 2.93
CA GLY A 107 -1.80 -5.74 2.18
C GLY A 107 -1.80 -5.34 0.70
N GLN A 108 -1.33 -4.13 0.39
CA GLN A 108 -1.10 -3.68 -0.98
C GLN A 108 -0.07 -4.55 -1.71
N ASN A 109 1.07 -4.86 -1.08
CA ASN A 109 2.09 -5.74 -1.68
C ASN A 109 1.50 -7.13 -1.96
N TYR A 110 0.73 -7.69 -1.02
CA TYR A 110 0.04 -8.96 -1.23
C TYR A 110 -0.97 -8.90 -2.39
N ALA A 111 -1.82 -7.86 -2.43
CA ALA A 111 -2.84 -7.69 -3.47
C ALA A 111 -2.22 -7.56 -4.87
N LEU A 112 -1.16 -6.75 -5.00
CA LEU A 112 -0.42 -6.58 -6.26
C LEU A 112 0.15 -7.91 -6.77
N LEU A 113 0.80 -8.69 -5.90
CA LEU A 113 1.38 -9.98 -6.31
C LEU A 113 0.30 -11.02 -6.61
N GLN A 114 -0.80 -11.03 -5.87
CA GLN A 114 -1.92 -11.94 -6.11
C GLN A 114 -2.55 -11.70 -7.48
N ASP A 115 -2.84 -10.44 -7.80
CA ASP A 115 -3.49 -10.07 -9.05
C ASP A 115 -2.58 -10.27 -10.26
N ILE A 116 -1.28 -9.92 -10.17
CA ILE A 116 -0.35 -10.15 -11.29
C ILE A 116 -0.14 -11.64 -11.59
N VAL A 117 -0.14 -12.49 -10.55
CA VAL A 117 -0.06 -13.96 -10.74
C VAL A 117 -1.32 -14.47 -11.43
N LEU A 118 -2.51 -14.05 -10.99
CA LEU A 118 -3.77 -14.46 -11.62
C LEU A 118 -3.86 -14.02 -13.08
N ALA A 119 -3.54 -12.75 -13.36
CA ALA A 119 -3.53 -12.20 -14.70
C ALA A 119 -2.56 -12.98 -15.61
N SER A 120 -1.38 -13.35 -15.11
CA SER A 120 -0.41 -14.17 -15.88
C SER A 120 -0.90 -15.58 -16.21
N GLU A 121 -1.89 -16.09 -15.47
CA GLU A 121 -2.55 -17.38 -15.70
C GLU A 121 -3.85 -17.24 -16.50
N GLY A 122 -4.15 -16.04 -17.02
CA GLY A 122 -5.41 -15.75 -17.73
C GLY A 122 -6.65 -15.76 -16.83
N LYS A 123 -6.47 -15.68 -15.50
CA LYS A 123 -7.55 -15.70 -14.52
C LYS A 123 -7.95 -14.28 -14.13
N PRO A 124 -9.24 -14.04 -13.81
CA PRO A 124 -9.66 -12.75 -13.29
C PRO A 124 -8.95 -12.44 -11.97
N GLN A 125 -8.61 -11.17 -11.78
CA GLN A 125 -7.94 -10.67 -10.58
C GLN A 125 -8.92 -10.50 -9.41
N VAL A 126 -8.40 -10.38 -8.19
CA VAL A 126 -9.22 -10.31 -6.97
C VAL A 126 -9.44 -8.87 -6.53
N TYR A 127 -8.40 -8.02 -6.61
CA TYR A 127 -8.42 -6.68 -6.03
C TYR A 127 -8.50 -5.56 -7.07
N GLY A 128 -8.31 -5.83 -8.36
CA GLY A 128 -8.42 -4.80 -9.39
C GLY A 128 -7.18 -3.91 -9.49
N THR A 129 -5.99 -4.43 -9.14
CA THR A 129 -4.73 -3.69 -9.20
C THR A 129 -4.15 -3.61 -10.62
N ARG A 130 -4.50 -4.54 -11.51
CA ARG A 130 -4.07 -4.60 -12.91
C ARG A 130 -5.04 -3.84 -13.82
N LEU A 131 -4.48 -2.99 -14.66
CA LEU A 131 -5.20 -2.21 -15.66
C LEU A 131 -4.79 -2.65 -17.05
N LYS A 132 -5.71 -2.53 -18.01
CA LYS A 132 -5.39 -2.66 -19.43
C LYS A 132 -4.29 -1.67 -19.82
N PRO A 133 -3.52 -1.94 -20.89
CA PRO A 133 -2.57 -0.99 -21.45
C PRO A 133 -3.22 0.38 -21.71
N PHE A 134 -2.46 1.47 -21.49
CA PHE A 134 -3.00 2.83 -21.56
C PHE A 134 -3.59 3.20 -22.93
N ASN A 135 -3.12 2.56 -24.02
CA ASN A 135 -3.68 2.76 -25.36
C ASN A 135 -5.08 2.13 -25.54
N GLN A 136 -5.57 1.40 -24.54
CA GLN A 136 -6.92 0.85 -24.47
C GLN A 136 -7.81 1.60 -23.46
N TRP A 137 -7.40 2.77 -22.99
CA TRP A 137 -8.18 3.61 -22.08
C TRP A 137 -9.05 4.60 -22.90
N PRO A 138 -10.36 4.37 -23.05
CA PRO A 138 -11.24 5.29 -23.76
C PRO A 138 -11.33 6.60 -22.98
N ASP A 139 -11.21 7.74 -23.68
CA ASP A 139 -11.28 9.08 -23.08
C ASP A 139 -10.39 9.24 -21.83
N HIS A 140 -9.19 8.64 -21.90
CA HIS A 140 -8.21 8.61 -20.82
C HIS A 140 -8.70 7.94 -19.54
N THR A 141 -9.77 7.15 -19.61
CA THR A 141 -10.38 6.48 -18.47
C THR A 141 -9.76 5.10 -18.28
N PRO A 142 -9.10 4.83 -17.15
CA PRO A 142 -8.43 3.55 -16.93
C PRO A 142 -9.43 2.41 -16.82
N ILE A 143 -9.13 1.29 -17.48
CA ILE A 143 -9.96 0.08 -17.46
C ILE A 143 -9.21 -1.02 -16.71
N PRO A 144 -9.78 -1.58 -15.62
CA PRO A 144 -9.25 -2.79 -15.00
C PRO A 144 -9.26 -3.99 -15.95
N GLU A 145 -8.26 -4.86 -15.84
CA GLU A 145 -8.38 -6.24 -16.34
C GLU A 145 -9.53 -6.98 -15.60
N PRO A 146 -10.09 -8.10 -16.13
CA PRO A 146 -11.25 -8.76 -15.53
C PRO A 146 -11.10 -9.04 -14.04
N ILE A 147 -12.12 -8.68 -13.24
CA ILE A 147 -12.14 -8.84 -11.77
C ILE A 147 -13.20 -9.88 -11.41
N VAL A 148 -12.87 -10.83 -10.52
CA VAL A 148 -13.87 -11.73 -9.92
C VAL A 148 -14.88 -10.90 -9.16
N ASP A 149 -16.18 -11.02 -9.47
CA ASP A 149 -17.25 -10.27 -8.78
C ASP A 149 -16.88 -8.79 -8.53
N ALA A 150 -16.81 -8.02 -9.64
CA ALA A 150 -16.41 -6.62 -9.61
C ALA A 150 -17.32 -5.76 -8.70
N ALA A 151 -18.59 -6.15 -8.52
CA ALA A 151 -19.54 -5.41 -7.69
C ALA A 151 -19.15 -5.41 -6.20
N SER A 152 -18.42 -6.43 -5.73
CA SER A 152 -17.97 -6.55 -4.34
C SER A 152 -16.47 -6.26 -4.13
N VAL A 153 -15.77 -5.77 -5.16
CA VAL A 153 -14.31 -5.56 -5.14
C VAL A 153 -13.86 -4.66 -3.99
N ASP A 154 -14.62 -3.62 -3.68
CA ASP A 154 -14.24 -2.65 -2.64
C ASP A 154 -14.27 -3.24 -1.22
N LYS A 155 -15.07 -4.29 -0.98
CA LYS A 155 -15.03 -5.03 0.29
C LYS A 155 -13.67 -5.71 0.46
N ARG A 156 -13.21 -6.41 -0.59
CA ARG A 156 -11.89 -7.07 -0.59
C ARG A 156 -10.75 -6.07 -0.54
N ARG A 157 -10.86 -4.94 -1.25
CA ARG A 157 -9.85 -3.87 -1.23
C ARG A 157 -9.71 -3.27 0.17
N ALA A 158 -10.81 -3.02 0.86
CA ALA A 158 -10.79 -2.54 2.24
C ALA A 158 -10.11 -3.53 3.21
N GLU A 159 -10.34 -4.84 3.06
CA GLU A 159 -9.71 -5.88 3.91
C GLU A 159 -8.17 -5.88 3.85
N VAL A 160 -7.59 -5.44 2.73
CA VAL A 160 -6.13 -5.36 2.52
C VAL A 160 -5.59 -3.92 2.56
N GLY A 161 -6.42 -2.94 2.94
CA GLY A 161 -6.03 -1.54 3.09
C GLY A 161 -5.83 -0.78 1.77
N LEU A 162 -6.44 -1.24 0.67
CA LEU A 162 -6.45 -0.52 -0.61
C LEU A 162 -7.60 0.49 -0.66
N LEU A 163 -7.36 1.64 -1.31
CA LEU A 163 -8.42 2.59 -1.70
C LEU A 163 -9.50 1.88 -2.50
N PRO A 164 -10.76 2.35 -2.57
CA PRO A 164 -11.74 1.81 -3.50
C PRO A 164 -11.25 1.87 -4.93
N LEU A 165 -11.77 0.98 -5.76
CA LEU A 165 -11.35 0.84 -7.14
C LEU A 165 -11.55 2.15 -7.90
N SER A 166 -12.67 2.85 -7.69
CA SER A 166 -12.95 4.13 -8.34
C SER A 166 -11.86 5.19 -8.08
N LEU A 167 -11.48 5.40 -6.82
CA LEU A 167 -10.42 6.36 -6.47
C LEU A 167 -9.06 5.94 -7.04
N TYR A 168 -8.76 4.65 -7.02
CA TYR A 168 -7.54 4.13 -7.64
C TYR A 168 -7.50 4.41 -9.14
N LEU A 169 -8.61 4.19 -9.85
CA LEU A 169 -8.68 4.48 -11.29
C LEU A 169 -8.53 5.97 -11.57
N GLU A 170 -9.09 6.84 -10.73
CA GLU A 170 -8.88 8.28 -10.86
C GLU A 170 -7.41 8.66 -10.63
N ASP A 171 -6.76 8.11 -9.59
CA ASP A 171 -5.35 8.38 -9.32
C ASP A 171 -4.45 7.89 -10.47
N MET A 172 -4.77 6.75 -11.08
CA MET A 172 -4.09 6.24 -12.27
C MET A 172 -4.32 7.11 -13.50
N LYS A 173 -5.54 7.66 -13.68
CA LYS A 173 -5.84 8.65 -14.71
C LYS A 173 -4.97 9.89 -14.53
N GLN A 174 -4.88 10.41 -13.30
CA GLN A 174 -4.11 11.63 -13.00
C GLN A 174 -2.60 11.45 -13.17
N MET A 175 -2.06 10.33 -12.70
CA MET A 175 -0.63 10.03 -12.90
C MET A 175 -0.26 10.03 -14.39
N ARG A 176 -1.16 9.57 -15.27
CA ARG A 176 -0.92 9.51 -16.71
C ARG A 176 -1.30 10.79 -17.46
N TYR A 177 -2.37 11.47 -17.03
CA TYR A 177 -2.99 12.63 -17.67
C TYR A 177 -3.25 13.74 -16.63
N PRO A 178 -2.18 14.41 -16.14
CA PRO A 178 -2.26 15.34 -15.01
C PRO A 178 -3.07 16.62 -15.28
N ASN A 179 -3.35 16.94 -16.54
CA ASN A 179 -4.15 18.09 -16.96
C ASN A 179 -5.64 17.75 -17.20
N SER A 180 -6.10 16.56 -16.80
CA SER A 180 -7.52 16.22 -16.89
C SER A 180 -8.34 16.95 -15.82
N GLU A 181 -9.52 17.48 -16.16
CA GLU A 181 -10.40 18.17 -15.21
C GLU A 181 -10.66 17.29 -13.96
N GLN A 182 -10.52 17.89 -12.77
CA GLN A 182 -10.65 17.21 -11.48
C GLN A 182 -11.83 17.74 -10.68
N ARG A 183 -12.49 16.84 -9.94
CA ARG A 183 -13.10 17.21 -8.67
C ARG A 183 -12.03 17.14 -7.57
N PRO A 184 -11.98 18.12 -6.64
CA PRO A 184 -11.09 18.07 -5.47
C PRO A 184 -11.16 16.71 -4.75
N TYR A 185 -10.03 16.23 -4.19
CA TYR A 185 -9.97 14.94 -3.49
C TYR A 185 -11.07 14.78 -2.45
N GLU A 186 -11.35 15.82 -1.67
CA GLU A 186 -12.45 15.82 -0.70
C GLU A 186 -13.79 15.50 -1.38
N ASP A 187 -14.12 16.18 -2.48
CA ASP A 187 -15.38 15.98 -3.20
C ASP A 187 -15.49 14.59 -3.84
N ARG A 188 -14.37 13.95 -4.18
CA ARG A 188 -14.33 12.55 -4.64
C ARG A 188 -14.66 11.59 -3.50
N ILE A 189 -14.10 11.85 -2.31
CA ILE A 189 -14.33 11.04 -1.11
C ILE A 189 -15.78 11.18 -0.60
N LYS A 190 -16.34 12.40 -0.57
CA LYS A 190 -17.71 12.66 -0.08
C LYS A 190 -18.79 11.87 -0.83
N GLN A 191 -18.54 11.53 -2.09
CA GLN A 191 -19.47 10.74 -2.91
C GLN A 191 -19.50 9.26 -2.51
N LEU A 192 -18.51 8.78 -1.76
CA LEU A 192 -18.43 7.38 -1.34
C LEU A 192 -19.28 7.13 -0.09
N PRO A 193 -19.93 5.96 0.05
CA PRO A 193 -20.78 5.66 1.21
C PRO A 193 -20.04 5.75 2.55
N GLY A 194 -20.27 6.81 3.33
CA GLY A 194 -19.55 7.07 4.59
C GLY A 194 -18.25 7.88 4.42
N GLY A 195 -18.00 8.44 3.24
CA GLY A 195 -16.86 9.32 2.95
C GLY A 195 -16.83 10.58 3.82
N ASP A 196 -17.97 11.25 3.99
CA ASP A 196 -18.09 12.40 4.90
C ASP A 196 -17.69 12.07 6.34
N LEU A 197 -18.02 10.85 6.80
CA LEU A 197 -17.67 10.39 8.14
C LEU A 197 -16.17 10.11 8.25
N MET A 198 -15.55 9.53 7.22
CA MET A 198 -14.09 9.36 7.18
C MET A 198 -13.37 10.70 7.18
N LEU A 199 -13.75 11.63 6.31
CA LEU A 199 -13.16 12.98 6.26
C LEU A 199 -13.35 13.72 7.59
N GLY A 200 -14.55 13.64 8.18
CA GLY A 200 -14.85 14.24 9.47
C GLY A 200 -13.99 13.68 10.60
N ALA A 201 -13.79 12.36 10.66
CA ALA A 201 -12.93 11.70 11.63
C ALA A 201 -11.46 12.11 11.48
N ILE A 202 -10.93 12.11 10.25
CA ILE A 202 -9.55 12.52 9.96
C ILE A 202 -9.34 14.01 10.26
N ALA A 203 -10.28 14.87 9.88
CA ALA A 203 -10.21 16.30 10.18
C ALA A 203 -10.22 16.56 11.69
N TYR A 204 -11.04 15.83 12.45
CA TYR A 204 -11.05 15.90 13.91
C TYR A 204 -9.69 15.49 14.51
N LEU A 205 -9.13 14.35 14.11
CA LEU A 205 -7.81 13.89 14.58
C LEU A 205 -6.68 14.85 14.15
N GLY A 206 -6.78 15.43 12.96
CA GLY A 206 -5.88 16.47 12.47
C GLY A 206 -5.90 17.72 13.34
N ARG A 207 -7.08 18.19 13.77
CA ARG A 207 -7.21 19.31 14.72
C ARG A 207 -6.57 18.98 16.06
N LEU A 208 -6.83 17.80 16.63
CA LEU A 208 -6.18 17.36 17.87
C LEU A 208 -4.66 17.36 17.72
N LYS A 209 -4.12 16.88 16.59
CA LYS A 209 -2.68 16.90 16.32
C LYS A 209 -2.13 18.31 16.31
N GLN A 210 -2.75 19.24 15.58
CA GLN A 210 -2.31 20.64 15.50
C GLN A 210 -2.34 21.35 16.86
N GLN A 211 -3.26 20.95 17.73
CA GLN A 211 -3.40 21.46 19.09
C GLN A 211 -2.51 20.72 20.12
N ASN A 212 -1.65 19.78 19.68
CA ASN A 212 -0.85 18.92 20.56
C ASN A 212 -1.69 18.10 21.58
N MET A 213 -2.92 17.78 21.21
CA MET A 213 -3.86 16.98 22.02
C MET A 213 -4.04 15.55 21.49
N LEU A 214 -3.43 15.20 20.36
CA LEU A 214 -3.48 13.83 19.83
C LEU A 214 -2.50 12.93 20.61
N PRO A 215 -2.97 11.91 21.35
CA PRO A 215 -2.08 11.15 22.22
C PRO A 215 -1.01 10.37 21.45
N GLY A 216 0.26 10.58 21.82
CA GLY A 216 1.41 9.89 21.22
C GLY A 216 1.93 10.50 19.90
N VAL A 217 1.29 11.53 19.35
CA VAL A 217 1.68 12.20 18.10
C VAL A 217 1.56 13.72 18.25
N SER A 218 2.67 14.44 18.15
CA SER A 218 2.69 15.92 18.25
C SER A 218 2.40 16.61 16.90
N LYS A 219 2.24 17.94 16.92
CA LYS A 219 2.10 18.74 15.70
C LYS A 219 3.36 18.72 14.83
N GLU A 220 4.54 18.56 15.43
CA GLU A 220 5.84 18.46 14.75
C GLU A 220 6.06 17.07 14.13
N ASP A 221 5.36 16.03 14.63
CA ASP A 221 5.50 14.69 14.09
C ASP A 221 4.94 14.59 12.66
N HIS A 222 5.76 14.11 11.73
CA HIS A 222 5.34 13.86 10.35
C HIS A 222 4.82 12.43 10.19
N GLY A 223 3.90 12.22 9.26
CA GLY A 223 3.26 10.93 9.03
C GLY A 223 1.99 11.06 8.22
N PHE A 224 1.23 9.98 8.13
CA PHE A 224 -0.03 9.95 7.39
C PHE A 224 -1.07 9.04 8.05
N PHE A 225 -2.35 9.36 7.84
CA PHE A 225 -3.46 8.46 8.11
C PHE A 225 -3.64 7.55 6.88
N PRO A 226 -3.40 6.22 6.99
CA PRO A 226 -3.68 5.33 5.89
C PRO A 226 -5.19 5.21 5.68
N TYR A 227 -5.57 4.80 4.48
CA TYR A 227 -6.96 4.52 4.16
C TYR A 227 -7.53 3.41 5.06
N SER A 228 -8.69 3.67 5.69
CA SER A 228 -9.33 2.77 6.68
C SER A 228 -10.69 2.21 6.23
N GLY A 229 -11.03 2.34 4.95
CA GLY A 229 -12.31 1.89 4.41
C GLY A 229 -13.44 2.92 4.54
N PHE A 230 -14.44 2.79 3.68
CA PHE A 230 -15.71 3.50 3.77
C PHE A 230 -16.78 2.57 4.31
N THR A 231 -17.44 2.98 5.38
CA THR A 231 -18.59 2.26 5.91
C THR A 231 -19.69 3.28 6.09
N LYS A 232 -20.79 3.09 5.37
CA LYS A 232 -22.04 3.78 5.66
C LYS A 232 -22.62 3.12 6.91
N PRO A 233 -22.72 3.83 8.04
CA PRO A 233 -23.37 3.28 9.22
C PRO A 233 -24.88 3.29 9.02
N ASP A 234 -25.54 2.19 9.40
CA ASP A 234 -27.01 2.08 9.33
C ASP A 234 -27.70 2.85 10.47
N HIS A 235 -26.98 3.13 11.56
CA HIS A 235 -27.44 3.91 12.69
C HIS A 235 -26.28 4.61 13.41
N PHE A 236 -26.60 5.63 14.20
CA PHE A 236 -25.68 6.27 15.14
C PHE A 236 -25.81 5.61 16.54
N PRO A 237 -24.81 5.69 17.43
CA PRO A 237 -23.50 6.34 17.26
C PRO A 237 -22.58 5.57 16.31
N VAL A 238 -21.76 6.31 15.57
CA VAL A 238 -20.77 5.74 14.64
C VAL A 238 -19.41 5.70 15.32
N SER A 239 -18.76 4.54 15.34
CA SER A 239 -17.41 4.37 15.86
C SER A 239 -16.46 4.02 14.73
N ARG A 240 -15.36 4.78 14.58
CA ARG A 240 -14.31 4.52 13.60
C ARG A 240 -12.97 4.39 14.30
N THR A 241 -12.11 3.49 13.81
CA THR A 241 -10.72 3.42 14.26
C THR A 241 -9.80 3.79 13.12
N GLU A 242 -9.19 4.96 13.24
CA GLU A 242 -8.22 5.47 12.28
C GLU A 242 -6.81 5.14 12.78
N SER A 243 -5.90 4.87 11.86
CA SER A 243 -4.49 4.63 12.20
C SER A 243 -3.63 5.83 11.78
N PHE A 244 -2.49 6.04 12.42
CA PHE A 244 -1.50 7.02 11.98
C PHE A 244 -0.13 6.35 11.92
N SER A 245 0.49 6.44 10.75
CA SER A 245 1.88 6.00 10.54
C SER A 245 2.78 7.22 10.71
N LYS A 246 3.56 7.24 11.80
CA LYS A 246 4.54 8.29 12.07
C LYS A 246 5.85 7.99 11.35
N ASN A 247 6.43 8.97 10.68
CA ASN A 247 7.72 8.83 9.99
C ASN A 247 8.82 8.47 10.99
N GLY A 248 9.65 7.49 10.65
CA GLY A 248 10.73 6.99 11.52
C GLY A 248 10.25 6.20 12.75
N SER A 249 8.94 5.93 12.88
CA SER A 249 8.38 5.11 13.95
C SER A 249 8.10 3.70 13.46
N ASP A 250 8.55 2.71 14.23
CA ASP A 250 8.19 1.30 14.04
C ASP A 250 6.84 0.94 14.69
N SER A 251 6.12 1.93 15.24
CA SER A 251 4.76 1.77 15.75
C SER A 251 3.70 2.38 14.83
N VAL A 252 2.54 1.75 14.78
CA VAL A 252 1.30 2.29 14.19
C VAL A 252 0.41 2.77 15.31
N TYR A 253 0.06 4.05 15.30
CA TYR A 253 -0.83 4.66 16.29
C TYR A 253 -2.27 4.41 15.86
N TYR A 254 -3.18 4.14 16.79
CA TYR A 254 -4.60 3.96 16.49
C TYR A 254 -5.45 4.88 17.36
N TYR A 255 -6.55 5.37 16.79
CA TYR A 255 -7.48 6.29 17.42
C TYR A 255 -8.90 5.85 17.12
N THR A 256 -9.62 5.42 18.14
CA THR A 256 -11.05 5.15 18.04
C THR A 256 -11.80 6.44 18.33
N VAL A 257 -12.50 6.97 17.34
CA VAL A 257 -13.35 8.17 17.44
C VAL A 257 -14.81 7.79 17.29
N VAL A 258 -15.67 8.51 17.99
CA VAL A 258 -17.12 8.28 17.97
C VAL A 258 -17.86 9.56 17.61
N LYS A 259 -18.87 9.42 16.75
CA LYS A 259 -19.82 10.48 16.42
C LYS A 259 -21.21 10.06 16.93
N PRO A 260 -21.78 10.71 17.95
CA PRO A 260 -23.05 10.33 18.58
C PRO A 260 -24.29 10.46 17.72
N SER A 261 -24.35 11.48 16.86
CA SER A 261 -25.45 11.78 15.93
C SER A 261 -24.89 12.50 14.69
N PRO A 262 -25.66 12.68 13.60
CA PRO A 262 -25.19 13.41 12.42
C PRO A 262 -24.66 14.82 12.74
N GLU A 263 -25.28 15.52 13.68
CA GLU A 263 -24.99 16.91 14.06
C GLU A 263 -23.93 17.03 15.16
N ALA A 264 -23.73 15.97 15.96
CA ALA A 264 -22.80 16.00 17.09
C ALA A 264 -21.33 16.00 16.66
N ASP A 265 -20.46 16.61 17.48
CA ASP A 265 -19.01 16.57 17.27
C ASP A 265 -18.42 15.16 17.48
N TRP A 266 -17.30 14.92 16.81
CA TRP A 266 -16.46 13.74 17.06
C TRP A 266 -15.79 13.84 18.44
N HIS A 267 -15.70 12.73 19.14
CA HIS A 267 -14.89 12.63 20.35
C HIS A 267 -13.98 11.39 20.32
N LEU A 268 -12.79 11.54 20.89
CA LEU A 268 -11.81 10.46 21.02
C LEU A 268 -12.25 9.51 22.15
N LYS A 269 -12.46 8.23 21.83
CA LYS A 269 -12.87 7.18 22.77
C LYS A 269 -11.70 6.31 23.23
N ALA A 270 -10.73 6.04 22.35
CA ALA A 270 -9.54 5.27 22.69
C ALA A 270 -8.35 5.69 21.82
N ALA A 271 -7.15 5.60 22.38
CA ALA A 271 -5.90 5.82 21.66
C ALA A 271 -4.83 4.86 22.15
N GLY A 272 -3.89 4.52 21.28
CA GLY A 272 -2.75 3.68 21.63
C GLY A 272 -1.83 3.50 20.45
N ARG A 273 -0.80 2.68 20.63
CA ARG A 273 0.07 2.27 19.53
C ARG A 273 0.29 0.77 19.54
N ARG A 274 0.44 0.24 18.33
CA ARG A 274 0.78 -1.16 18.07
C ARG A 274 2.18 -1.23 17.51
N ASP A 275 2.88 -2.31 17.81
CA ASP A 275 4.13 -2.64 17.12
C ASP A 275 3.84 -3.08 15.68
N ILE A 276 4.90 -3.26 14.89
CA ILE A 276 4.81 -3.78 13.52
C ILE A 276 4.12 -5.15 13.43
N SER A 277 4.00 -5.92 14.52
CA SER A 277 3.31 -7.21 14.55
C SER A 277 1.82 -7.08 14.87
N GLY A 278 1.31 -5.85 15.06
CA GLY A 278 -0.08 -5.56 15.37
C GLY A 278 -0.44 -5.70 16.85
N ARG A 279 0.53 -6.03 17.72
CA ARG A 279 0.29 -6.13 19.17
C ARG A 279 0.20 -4.75 19.78
N ILE A 280 -0.74 -4.54 20.70
CA ILE A 280 -0.84 -3.28 21.44
C ILE A 280 0.37 -3.17 22.35
N VAL A 281 1.20 -2.16 22.12
CA VAL A 281 2.39 -1.86 22.92
C VAL A 281 2.02 -0.92 24.06
N GLU A 282 1.09 0.00 23.80
CA GLU A 282 0.74 1.05 24.74
C GLU A 282 -0.68 1.54 24.48
N ARG A 283 -1.41 1.84 25.56
CA ARG A 283 -2.70 2.53 25.51
C ARG A 283 -2.50 3.91 26.11
N PHE A 284 -2.89 4.95 25.38
CA PHE A 284 -2.76 6.31 25.86
C PHE A 284 -3.99 6.72 26.67
N PRO A 285 -3.81 7.48 27.75
CA PRO A 285 -4.93 8.06 28.48
C PRO A 285 -5.66 9.08 27.60
N ILE A 286 -6.98 9.07 27.65
CA ILE A 286 -7.83 10.08 26.98
C ILE A 286 -8.18 11.13 28.02
N ARG A 287 -7.78 12.38 27.77
CA ARG A 287 -8.24 13.52 28.57
C ARG A 287 -9.67 13.81 28.13
N ARG A 288 -10.60 13.75 29.09
CA ARG A 288 -12.01 14.13 28.89
C ARG A 288 -12.15 15.63 28.87
#